data_AF-A0A937SFG3-F1
#
_entry.id   AF-A0A937SFG3-F1
#
_cell.length_a   1.000
_cell.length_b   1.000
_cell.length_c   1.000
_cell.angle_alpha   90.00
_cell.angle_beta   90.00
_cell.angle_gamma   90.00
#
_symmetry.space_group_name_H-M   'P 1'
#
loop_
_entity.id
_entity.type
_entity.pdbx_description
1 polymer ?
#
loop_
_entity_poly.entity_id
_entity_poly.type
_entity_poly.pdbx_seq_one_letter_code
_entity_poly.pdbx_strand_id
1 'polypeptide(L)' 'MKKEELIELIHNIHTEDKTGDIMGVFHDRYGGVITTDSIRIDMDGGRIILAQQGTEYYKTNKKNWETELKFIKK' A
#
# COMPACT_ATOMS: atom_id res chain seq x y z
N MET A 1 5.56 -5.21 -12.14
CA MET A 1 6.51 -4.22 -11.63
C MET A 1 7.49 -4.94 -10.72
N LYS A 2 8.79 -4.73 -10.92
CA LYS A 2 9.85 -5.24 -10.05
C LYS A 2 10.04 -4.30 -8.85
N LYS A 3 10.77 -4.76 -7.83
CA LYS A 3 11.02 -3.96 -6.62
C LYS A 3 11.84 -2.72 -6.95
N GLU A 4 12.83 -2.86 -7.83
CA GLU A 4 13.74 -1.79 -8.25
C GLU A 4 12.97 -0.70 -9.02
N GLU A 5 12.06 -1.10 -9.91
CA GLU A 5 11.21 -0.19 -10.68
C GLU A 5 10.25 0.62 -9.78
N LEU A 6 9.69 -0.01 -8.73
CA LEU A 6 8.85 0.69 -7.74
C LEU A 6 9.65 1.76 -6.99
N ILE A 7 10.87 1.43 -6.60
CA ILE A 7 11.77 2.36 -5.92
C ILE A 7 12.08 3.55 -6.84
N GLU A 8 12.40 3.31 -8.12
CA GLU A 8 12.66 4.37 -9.10
C GLU A 8 11.46 5.32 -9.26
N LEU A 9 10.24 4.79 -9.34
CA LEU A 9 9.03 5.62 -9.42
C LEU A 9 8.86 6.51 -8.19
N ILE A 10 9.05 5.97 -6.98
CA ILE A 10 8.93 6.74 -5.73
C ILE A 10 10.00 7.83 -5.63
N HIS A 11 11.24 7.55 -6.04
CA HIS A 11 12.33 8.52 -6.00
C HIS A 11 12.13 9.70 -6.97
N ASN A 12 11.42 9.48 -8.07
CA ASN A 12 11.17 10.48 -9.11
C ASN A 12 9.79 11.15 -8.98
N ILE A 13 9.07 10.96 -7.87
CA ILE A 13 7.81 11.68 -7.61
C ILE A 13 8.07 13.20 -7.58
N HIS A 14 7.28 13.94 -8.34
CA HIS A 14 7.27 15.40 -8.35
C HIS A 14 6.96 15.96 -6.97
N THR A 15 7.54 17.12 -6.62
CA THR A 15 7.43 17.70 -5.28
C THR A 15 6.01 17.93 -4.80
N GLU A 16 5.13 18.31 -5.72
CA GLU A 16 3.70 18.53 -5.53
C GLU A 16 2.93 17.26 -5.19
N ASP A 17 3.44 16.09 -5.59
CA ASP A 17 2.79 14.78 -5.43
C ASP A 17 3.37 13.96 -4.26
N LYS A 18 4.25 14.55 -3.45
CA LYS A 18 4.86 13.88 -2.29
C LYS A 18 3.93 13.78 -1.08
N THR A 19 2.81 14.48 -1.10
CA THR A 19 1.84 14.53 -0.01
C THR A 19 0.51 13.91 -0.44
N GLY A 20 -0.18 13.27 0.49
CA GLY A 20 -1.47 12.63 0.25
C GLY A 20 -1.51 11.19 0.73
N ASP A 21 -2.70 10.61 0.64
CA ASP A 21 -2.95 9.21 1.00
C ASP A 21 -2.79 8.30 -0.22
N ILE A 22 -2.24 7.11 0.00
CA ILE A 22 -2.19 6.09 -1.04
C ILE A 22 -3.51 5.33 -1.04
N MET A 23 -4.13 5.19 -2.22
CA MET A 23 -5.34 4.40 -2.42
C MET A 23 -5.05 3.17 -3.29
N GLY A 24 -5.39 2.00 -2.78
CA GLY A 24 -5.36 0.74 -3.49
C GLY A 24 -6.66 0.57 -4.26
N VAL A 25 -6.56 0.36 -5.57
CA VAL A 25 -7.71 0.13 -6.45
C VAL A 25 -7.58 -1.25 -7.07
N PHE A 26 -8.53 -2.12 -6.78
CA PHE A 26 -8.61 -3.46 -7.35
C PHE A 26 -9.80 -3.54 -8.30
N HIS A 27 -9.52 -3.82 -9.56
CA HIS A 27 -10.53 -4.10 -10.58
C HIS A 27 -10.69 -5.61 -10.72
N ASP A 28 -11.89 -6.11 -10.45
CA ASP A 28 -12.20 -7.52 -10.63
C ASP A 28 -12.60 -7.85 -12.08
N ARG A 29 -12.71 -9.15 -12.37
CA ARG A 29 -13.04 -9.66 -13.72
C ARG A 29 -14.50 -9.41 -14.15
N TYR A 30 -15.37 -8.99 -13.24
CA TYR A 30 -16.80 -8.74 -13.47
C TYR A 30 -17.12 -7.25 -13.52
N GLY A 31 -16.11 -6.38 -13.53
CA GLY A 31 -16.26 -4.92 -13.55
C GLY A 31 -16.49 -4.32 -12.16
N GLY A 32 -16.38 -5.10 -11.10
CA GLY A 32 -16.36 -4.59 -9.73
C GLY A 32 -15.06 -3.83 -9.44
N VAL A 33 -15.19 -2.74 -8.68
CA VAL A 33 -14.07 -1.93 -8.24
C VAL A 33 -14.08 -1.89 -6.72
N ILE A 34 -13.00 -2.38 -6.12
CA ILE A 34 -12.78 -2.32 -4.68
C ILE A 34 -11.66 -1.33 -4.42
N THR A 35 -11.97 -0.27 -3.66
CA THR A 35 -10.99 0.71 -3.21
C THR A 35 -10.69 0.54 -1.73
N THR A 36 -9.43 0.67 -1.33
CA THR A 36 -9.03 0.64 0.07
C THR A 36 -7.78 1.47 0.34
N ASP A 37 -7.75 2.12 1.49
CA ASP A 37 -6.59 2.81 2.08
C ASP A 37 -5.83 1.91 3.08
N SER A 38 -6.25 0.65 3.26
CA SER A 38 -5.51 -0.34 4.06
C SER A 38 -4.54 -1.08 3.16
N ILE A 39 -3.35 -0.51 3.03
CA ILE A 39 -2.27 -0.95 2.14
C ILE A 39 -1.02 -1.24 2.97
N ARG A 40 -0.35 -2.34 2.68
CA ARG A 40 0.94 -2.68 3.29
C ARG A 40 1.90 -3.22 2.25
N ILE A 41 3.14 -2.75 2.28
CA ILE A 41 4.22 -3.21 1.40
C ILE A 41 5.12 -4.13 2.21
N ASP A 42 4.99 -5.43 1.97
CA ASP A 42 5.84 -6.46 2.57
C ASP A 42 7.04 -6.72 1.66
N MET A 43 8.18 -6.13 2.04
CA MET A 43 9.41 -6.15 1.24
C MET A 43 10.13 -7.51 1.26
N ASP A 44 10.02 -8.26 2.37
CA ASP A 44 10.63 -9.57 2.51
C ASP A 44 9.93 -10.58 1.60
N GLY A 45 8.59 -10.59 1.65
CA GLY A 45 7.78 -11.45 0.79
C GLY A 45 7.62 -10.95 -0.65
N GLY A 46 7.93 -9.68 -0.92
CA GLY A 46 7.67 -9.05 -2.22
C GLY A 46 6.17 -8.93 -2.53
N ARG A 47 5.35 -8.59 -1.53
CA ARG A 47 3.90 -8.57 -1.61
C ARG A 47 3.35 -7.17 -1.34
N ILE A 48 2.29 -6.81 -2.05
CA ILE A 48 1.42 -5.68 -1.70
C ILE A 48 0.14 -6.27 -1.14
N ILE A 49 -0.17 -5.94 0.10
CA ILE A 49 -1.33 -6.46 0.82
C ILE A 49 -2.38 -5.36 0.89
N LEU A 50 -3.54 -5.63 0.29
CA LEU A 50 -4.72 -4.77 0.32
C LEU A 50 -5.79 -5.46 1.16
N ALA A 51 -6.38 -4.73 2.11
CA ALA A 51 -7.48 -5.24 2.92
C ALA A 51 -8.74 -4.41 2.66
N GLN A 52 -9.84 -5.04 2.28
CA GLN A 52 -11.09 -4.32 2.02
C GLN A 52 -11.72 -3.80 3.32
N GLN A 53 -12.27 -2.58 3.28
CA GLN A 53 -13.01 -2.02 4.42
C GLN A 53 -14.18 -2.94 4.82
N GLY A 54 -14.41 -3.08 6.12
CA GLY A 54 -15.43 -3.99 6.67
C GLY A 54 -14.93 -5.41 6.93
N THR A 55 -13.71 -5.77 6.49
CA THR A 55 -13.07 -7.03 6.88
C THR A 55 -12.39 -6.88 8.25
N GLU A 56 -12.31 -7.97 9.03
CA GLU A 56 -11.53 -7.99 10.27
C GLU A 56 -10.06 -7.65 10.02
N TYR A 57 -9.54 -8.06 8.86
CA TYR A 57 -8.15 -7.85 8.48
C TYR A 57 -7.81 -6.38 8.20
N TYR A 58 -8.80 -5.53 7.89
CA TYR A 58 -8.59 -4.12 7.56
C TYR A 58 -7.83 -3.34 8.63
N LYS A 59 -8.29 -3.45 9.89
CA LYS A 59 -7.68 -2.73 11.03
C LYS A 59 -6.32 -3.31 11.39
N THR A 60 -6.22 -4.64 11.36
CA THR A 60 -4.97 -5.36 11.64
C THR A 60 -3.89 -4.98 10.63
N ASN A 61 -4.22 -4.92 9.35
CA ASN A 61 -3.27 -4.56 8.30
C ASN A 61 -2.76 -3.12 8.46
N LYS A 62 -3.66 -2.15 8.77
CA LYS A 62 -3.26 -0.76 9.07
C LYS A 62 -2.31 -0.66 10.28
N LYS A 63 -2.64 -1.33 11.38
CA LYS A 63 -1.80 -1.33 12.59
C LYS A 63 -0.42 -1.94 12.34
N ASN A 64 -0.34 -3.00 11.52
CA ASN A 64 0.92 -3.62 11.14
C ASN A 64 1.77 -2.66 10.31
N TRP A 65 1.17 -1.97 9.34
CA TRP A 65 1.85 -0.93 8.57
C TRP A 65 2.42 0.20 9.44
N GLU A 66 1.63 0.73 10.39
CA GLU A 66 2.13 1.75 11.33
C GLU A 66 3.33 1.25 12.15
N THR A 67 3.35 -0.04 12.47
CA THR A 67 4.43 -0.66 13.23
C THR A 67 5.69 -0.81 12.37
N GLU A 68 5.55 -1.28 11.12
CA GLU A 68 6.64 -1.36 10.13
C GLU A 68 7.27 0.02 9.88
N LEU A 69 6.46 1.06 9.75
CA LEU A 69 6.95 2.44 9.61
C LEU A 69 7.79 2.89 10.82
N LYS A 70 7.41 2.50 12.04
CA LYS A 70 8.18 2.83 13.25
C LYS A 70 9.53 2.13 13.29
N PHE A 71 9.64 0.92 12.75
CA PHE A 71 10.92 0.21 12.65
C PHE A 71 11.87 0.87 11.66
N ILE A 72 11.37 1.37 10.54
CA ILE A 72 12.18 2.01 9.49
C ILE A 72 12.60 3.43 9.87
N LYS A 73 11.81 4.14 10.69
CA LYS A 73 12.11 5.51 11.14
C LYS A 73 13.04 5.60 12.36
N LYS A 74 13.53 4.47 12.88
CA LYS A 74 14.56 4.42 13.93
C LYS A 74 15.95 4.57 13.31
#